data_AF-A0A7V9Q461-F1
#
_entry.id   AF-A0A7V9Q461-F1
#
_cell.length_a   1.000
_cell.length_b   1.000
_cell.length_c   1.000
_cell.angle_alpha   90.00
_cell.angle_beta   90.00
_cell.angle_gamma   90.00
#
_symmetry.space_group_name_H-M   'P 1'
#
loop_
_entity.id
_entity.type
_entity.pdbx_description
1 polymer ?
#
loop_
_entity_poly.entity_id
_entity_poly.type
_entity_poly.pdbx_seq_one_letter_code
_entity_poly.pdbx_strand_id
1 'polypeptide(L)'
;AVSSIDRYGVRVPAFVISPWVERGKATDVVFDHTSILKTIIRRFLSARPPDMGERVAAANDLSMVVQPTARRDSPRIPVPPAPAPNPALARRAELATEGPRDFRELLRSVRSRYRIRR
;
A
#
# COMPACT_ATOMS: atom_id res chain seq x y z
N ALA A 1 1.48 5.45 -28.58
CA ALA A 1 1.32 3.99 -28.70
C ALA A 1 0.66 3.50 -27.43
N VAL A 2 -0.62 3.13 -27.52
CA VAL A 2 -1.39 2.60 -26.38
C VAL A 2 -0.88 1.18 -26.12
N SER A 3 -0.49 0.90 -24.87
CA SER A 3 -0.07 -0.42 -24.39
C SER A 3 -1.14 -1.45 -24.77
N SER A 4 -0.80 -2.49 -25.55
CA SER A 4 -1.68 -3.48 -26.18
C SER A 4 -2.36 -4.49 -25.23
N ILE A 5 -2.70 -4.06 -24.00
CA ILE A 5 -3.28 -4.91 -22.96
C ILE A 5 -4.62 -4.30 -22.53
N ASP A 6 -5.67 -4.68 -23.25
CA ASP A 6 -7.05 -4.21 -23.02
C ASP A 6 -7.85 -5.15 -22.09
N ARG A 7 -7.16 -6.04 -21.38
CA ARG A 7 -7.78 -7.02 -20.47
C ARG A 7 -7.13 -7.02 -19.10
N TYR A 8 -7.90 -7.42 -18.10
CA TYR A 8 -7.35 -7.74 -16.78
C TYR A 8 -6.43 -8.97 -16.86
N GLY A 9 -5.44 -8.99 -15.97
CA GLY A 9 -4.58 -10.15 -15.75
C GLY A 9 -5.24 -11.19 -14.84
N VAL A 10 -4.42 -12.07 -14.27
CA VAL A 10 -4.87 -13.06 -13.29
C VAL A 10 -5.43 -12.38 -12.03
N ARG A 11 -6.48 -12.97 -11.44
CA ARG A 11 -7.07 -12.49 -10.19
C ARG A 11 -6.09 -12.70 -9.03
N VAL A 12 -5.97 -11.69 -8.18
CA VAL A 12 -5.19 -11.74 -6.94
C VAL A 12 -6.10 -11.53 -5.73
N PRO A 13 -5.81 -12.13 -4.56
CA PRO A 13 -6.53 -11.80 -3.33
C PRO A 13 -6.34 -10.33 -2.95
N ALA A 14 -7.42 -9.69 -2.49
CA ALA A 14 -7.38 -8.31 -2.01
C ALA A 14 -8.21 -8.19 -0.72
N PHE A 15 -7.68 -7.47 0.26
CA PHE A 15 -8.38 -7.13 1.49
C PHE A 15 -8.34 -5.62 1.70
N VAL A 16 -9.47 -5.05 2.08
CA VAL A 16 -9.55 -3.66 2.55
C VAL A 16 -9.85 -3.71 4.04
N ILE A 17 -8.91 -3.26 4.87
CA ILE A 17 -9.01 -3.32 6.33
C ILE A 17 -9.04 -1.90 6.86
N SER A 18 -10.15 -1.52 7.49
CA SER A 18 -10.39 -0.14 7.94
C SER A 18 -11.57 -0.09 8.91
N PRO A 19 -11.61 0.85 9.87
CA PRO A 19 -12.81 1.12 10.67
C PRO A 19 -14.03 1.51 9.81
N TRP A 20 -13.81 2.03 8.60
CA TRP A 20 -14.86 2.49 7.71
C TRP A 20 -15.37 1.42 6.73
N VAL A 21 -14.92 0.17 6.81
CA VAL A 21 -15.47 -0.93 5.98
C VAL A 21 -16.33 -1.86 6.81
N GLU A 22 -17.35 -2.44 6.20
CA GLU A 22 -18.26 -3.38 6.86
C GLU A 22 -17.51 -4.64 7.37
N ARG A 23 -17.94 -5.18 8.51
CA ARG A 23 -17.26 -6.33 9.13
C ARG A 23 -17.53 -7.60 8.33
N GLY A 24 -16.45 -8.27 7.89
CA GLY A 24 -16.53 -9.60 7.29
C GLY A 24 -17.26 -9.66 5.95
N LYS A 25 -17.42 -8.51 5.28
CA LYS A 25 -18.16 -8.42 4.02
C LYS A 25 -17.26 -8.69 2.82
N ALA A 26 -17.70 -9.61 1.97
CA ALA A 26 -17.18 -9.76 0.62
C ALA A 26 -17.93 -8.82 -0.34
N THR A 27 -17.28 -8.46 -1.44
CA THR A 27 -17.86 -7.65 -2.51
C THR A 27 -17.54 -8.29 -3.86
N ASP A 28 -18.50 -8.23 -4.78
CA ASP A 28 -18.34 -8.69 -6.16
C ASP A 28 -17.89 -7.55 -7.10
N VAL A 29 -17.64 -6.36 -6.57
CA VAL A 29 -17.07 -5.24 -7.33
C VAL A 29 -15.69 -5.62 -7.85
N VAL A 30 -15.49 -5.45 -9.16
CA VAL A 30 -14.21 -5.70 -9.81
C VAL A 30 -13.26 -4.54 -9.50
N PHE A 31 -12.19 -4.85 -8.77
CA PHE A 31 -11.06 -3.96 -8.58
C PHE A 31 -9.86 -4.48 -9.35
N ASP A 32 -9.06 -3.55 -9.89
CA ASP A 32 -7.75 -3.85 -10.44
C ASP A 32 -6.66 -3.06 -9.69
N HIS A 33 -5.40 -3.24 -10.06
CA HIS A 33 -4.30 -2.55 -9.39
C HIS A 33 -4.40 -1.02 -9.48
N THR A 34 -5.00 -0.49 -10.55
CA THR A 34 -5.21 0.94 -10.73
C THR A 34 -6.36 1.49 -9.88
N SER A 35 -7.21 0.64 -9.31
CA SER A 35 -8.20 1.05 -8.30
C SER A 35 -7.57 1.74 -7.08
N ILE A 36 -6.37 1.31 -6.68
CA ILE A 36 -5.62 1.96 -5.59
C ILE A 36 -5.25 3.39 -6.01
N LEU A 37 -4.70 3.55 -7.22
CA LEU A 37 -4.32 4.85 -7.75
C LEU A 37 -5.55 5.78 -7.93
N LYS A 38 -6.65 5.26 -8.49
CA LYS A 38 -7.91 5.99 -8.61
C LYS A 38 -8.42 6.48 -7.26
N THR A 39 -8.32 5.65 -6.23
CA THR A 39 -8.69 6.01 -4.84
C THR A 39 -7.83 7.16 -4.33
N ILE A 40 -6.51 7.11 -4.53
CA ILE A 40 -5.58 8.17 -4.10
C ILE A 40 -5.93 9.49 -4.80
N ILE A 41 -6.14 9.45 -6.12
CA ILE A 41 -6.49 10.63 -6.92
C ILE A 41 -7.80 11.25 -6.40
N ARG A 42 -8.84 10.43 -6.25
CA ARG A 42 -10.15 10.90 -5.77
C ARG A 42 -10.10 11.43 -4.34
N ARG A 43 -9.28 10.84 -3.47
CA ARG A 43 -9.24 11.21 -2.05
C ARG A 43 -8.37 12.43 -1.77
N PHE A 44 -7.23 12.57 -2.45
CA PHE A 44 -6.21 13.56 -2.09
C PHE A 44 -5.95 14.60 -3.16
N LEU A 45 -6.33 14.33 -4.41
CA LEU A 45 -6.06 15.20 -5.57
C LEU A 45 -7.34 15.67 -6.27
N SER A 46 -8.50 15.54 -5.63
CA SER A 46 -9.82 15.81 -6.23
C SER A 46 -9.99 17.24 -6.77
N ALA A 47 -9.29 18.21 -6.19
CA ALA A 47 -9.34 19.59 -6.67
C ALA A 47 -8.71 19.76 -8.06
N ARG A 48 -7.67 18.99 -8.37
CA ARG A 48 -6.90 19.03 -9.63
C ARG A 48 -6.37 17.63 -9.95
N PRO A 49 -7.23 16.70 -10.36
CA PRO A 49 -6.82 15.32 -10.59
C PRO A 49 -5.92 15.26 -11.83
N PRO A 50 -4.73 14.62 -11.75
CA PRO A 50 -3.91 14.43 -12.93
C PRO A 50 -4.58 13.43 -13.88
N ASP A 51 -4.40 13.64 -15.18
CA ASP A 51 -4.72 12.61 -16.17
C ASP A 51 -3.68 11.50 -16.08
N MET A 52 -4.14 10.30 -15.71
CA MET A 52 -3.32 9.10 -15.56
C MET A 52 -3.68 8.02 -16.60
N GLY A 53 -4.40 8.43 -17.67
CA GLY A 53 -4.80 7.57 -18.79
C GLY A 53 -6.08 6.78 -18.56
N GLU A 54 -6.57 6.19 -19.66
CA GLU A 54 -7.87 5.54 -19.76
C GLU A 54 -8.08 4.41 -18.76
N ARG A 55 -7.04 3.62 -18.48
CA ARG A 55 -7.14 2.51 -17.53
C ARG A 55 -7.50 2.97 -16.12
N VAL A 56 -6.84 4.05 -15.65
CA VAL A 56 -7.15 4.66 -14.34
C VAL A 56 -8.51 5.37 -14.40
N ALA A 57 -8.86 5.95 -15.56
CA ALA A 57 -10.17 6.56 -15.75
C ALA A 57 -11.31 5.53 -15.58
N ALA A 58 -11.16 4.33 -16.15
CA ALA A 58 -12.13 3.24 -16.13
C ALA A 58 -12.17 2.41 -14.83
N ALA A 59 -11.12 2.47 -14.00
CA ALA A 59 -11.06 1.68 -12.77
C ALA A 59 -12.08 2.13 -11.71
N ASN A 60 -12.70 1.15 -11.04
CA ASN A 60 -13.45 1.36 -9.80
C ASN A 60 -12.51 1.82 -8.67
N ASP A 61 -13.02 2.54 -7.68
CA ASP A 61 -12.24 3.01 -6.54
C ASP A 61 -12.79 2.49 -5.21
N LEU A 62 -11.96 2.48 -4.17
CA LEU A 62 -12.29 1.85 -2.90
C LEU A 62 -13.41 2.56 -2.14
N SER A 63 -13.87 3.75 -2.56
CA SER A 63 -15.05 4.38 -1.94
C SER A 63 -16.29 3.51 -2.02
N MET A 64 -16.37 2.58 -2.99
CA MET A 64 -17.49 1.66 -3.15
C MET A 64 -17.66 0.67 -1.97
N VAL A 65 -16.63 0.49 -1.14
CA VAL A 65 -16.67 -0.38 0.05
C VAL A 65 -16.47 0.38 1.35
N VAL A 66 -16.31 1.70 1.29
CA VAL A 66 -16.06 2.57 2.44
C VAL A 66 -17.36 3.30 2.81
N GLN A 67 -17.75 3.16 4.06
CA GLN A 67 -18.91 3.81 4.66
C GLN A 67 -18.52 5.17 5.25
N PRO A 68 -19.45 6.14 5.35
CA PRO A 68 -19.17 7.45 5.92
C PRO A 68 -18.87 7.41 7.43
N THR A 69 -19.41 6.42 8.14
CA THR A 69 -19.28 6.27 9.59
C THR A 69 -18.34 5.13 9.95
N ALA A 70 -17.38 5.39 10.83
CA ALA A 70 -16.51 4.35 11.36
C ALA A 70 -17.29 3.41 12.29
N ARG A 71 -17.04 2.11 12.14
CA ARG A 71 -17.44 1.09 13.11
C ARG A 71 -16.79 1.33 14.46
N ARG A 72 -17.49 0.89 15.52
CA ARG A 72 -17.06 1.04 16.92
C ARG A 72 -16.51 -0.25 17.52
N ASP A 73 -16.66 -1.38 16.84
CA ASP A 73 -16.11 -2.65 17.32
C ASP A 73 -14.60 -2.71 17.09
N SER A 74 -13.87 -3.23 18.08
CA SER A 74 -12.43 -3.46 18.00
C SER A 74 -12.15 -4.96 17.99
N PRO A 75 -11.46 -5.49 16.96
CA PRO A 75 -11.13 -6.91 16.93
C PRO A 75 -10.13 -7.23 18.04
N ARG A 76 -10.39 -8.29 18.81
CA ARG A 76 -9.36 -8.88 19.65
C ARG A 76 -8.42 -9.68 18.76
N ILE A 77 -7.22 -9.16 18.56
CA ILE A 77 -6.16 -9.84 17.81
C ILE A 77 -5.31 -10.60 18.84
N PRO A 78 -5.35 -11.94 18.89
CA PRO A 78 -4.49 -12.69 19.78
C PRO A 78 -3.03 -12.48 19.37
N VAL A 79 -2.17 -12.21 20.35
CA VAL A 79 -0.72 -12.16 20.11
C VAL A 79 -0.26 -13.60 19.93
N PRO A 80 0.29 -13.98 18.77
CA PRO A 80 0.86 -15.31 18.62
C PRO A 80 2.04 -15.47 19.61
N PRO A 81 2.30 -16.69 20.11
CA PRO A 81 3.49 -16.92 20.92
C PRO A 81 4.73 -16.45 20.16
N ALA A 82 5.70 -15.89 20.88
CA ALA A 82 6.93 -15.41 20.27
C ALA A 82 7.56 -16.55 19.44
N PRO A 83 7.91 -16.30 18.16
CA PRO A 83 8.62 -17.31 17.39
C PRO A 83 9.94 -17.63 18.08
N ALA A 84 10.43 -18.87 17.90
CA ALA A 84 11.76 -19.24 18.35
C ALA A 84 12.79 -18.20 17.85
N PRO A 85 13.80 -17.83 18.65
CA PRO A 85 14.80 -16.85 18.25
C PRO A 85 15.41 -17.24 16.90
N ASN A 86 15.23 -16.38 15.90
CA ASN A 86 15.86 -16.57 14.60
C ASN A 86 17.23 -15.87 14.65
N PRO A 87 18.36 -16.61 14.69
CA PRO A 87 19.69 -16.02 14.81
C PRO A 87 20.02 -15.07 13.64
N ALA A 88 19.44 -15.28 12.45
CA ALA A 88 19.61 -14.37 11.32
C ALA A 88 18.88 -13.04 11.50
N LEU A 89 17.72 -13.04 12.17
CA LEU A 89 17.00 -11.80 12.52
C LEU A 89 17.67 -11.09 13.71
N ALA A 90 18.16 -11.83 14.71
CA ALA A 90 18.90 -11.28 15.83
C ALA A 90 20.16 -10.54 15.35
N ARG A 91 20.96 -11.19 14.50
CA ARG A 91 22.14 -10.57 13.87
C ARG A 91 21.78 -9.32 13.06
N ARG A 92 20.65 -9.33 12.34
CA ARG A 92 20.17 -8.16 11.59
C ARG A 92 19.73 -7.01 12.51
N ALA A 93 19.09 -7.31 13.63
CA ALA A 93 18.69 -6.32 14.62
C ALA A 93 19.93 -5.69 15.29
N GLU A 94 20.91 -6.50 15.67
CA GLU A 94 22.21 -6.03 16.19
C GLU A 94 22.88 -5.07 15.20
N LEU A 95 23.03 -5.48 13.93
CA LEU A 95 23.58 -4.65 12.86
C LEU A 95 22.76 -3.38 12.59
N ALA A 96 21.43 -3.42 12.77
CA ALA A 96 20.56 -2.25 12.60
C ALA A 96 20.72 -1.24 13.76
N THR A 97 21.16 -1.69 14.93
CA THR A 97 21.42 -0.82 16.09
C THR A 97 22.70 0.02 15.89
N GLU A 98 23.62 -0.45 15.04
CA GLU A 98 24.92 0.20 14.77
C GLU A 98 24.89 1.15 13.55
N GLY A 99 23.77 1.27 12.84
CA GLY A 99 23.61 2.15 11.68
C GLY A 99 23.10 3.57 12.01
N PRO A 100 23.22 4.55 11.09
CA PRO A 100 22.61 5.87 11.26
C PRO A 100 21.10 5.71 11.49
N ARG A 101 20.64 6.05 12.69
CA ARG A 101 19.22 5.97 13.07
C ARG A 101 18.35 6.99 12.33
N ASP A 102 18.99 7.98 11.68
CA ASP A 102 18.33 8.96 10.84
C ASP A 102 18.40 8.57 9.35
N PHE A 103 17.22 8.37 8.76
CA PHE A 103 17.06 8.12 7.33
C PHE A 103 17.68 9.22 6.45
N ARG A 104 17.72 10.49 6.91
CA ARG A 104 18.36 11.58 6.15
C ARG A 104 19.87 11.42 6.09
N GLU A 105 20.49 10.95 7.16
CA GLU A 105 21.94 10.66 7.18
C GLU A 105 22.27 9.48 6.28
N LEU A 106 21.45 8.42 6.31
CA LEU A 106 21.57 7.29 5.39
C LEU A 106 21.50 7.76 3.93
N LEU A 107 20.49 8.55 3.56
CA LEU A 107 20.35 9.08 2.21
C LEU A 107 21.52 10.00 1.81
N ARG A 108 22.05 10.81 2.73
CA ARG A 108 23.22 11.66 2.50
C ARG A 108 24.48 10.82 2.24
N SER A 109 24.68 9.76 3.02
CA SER A 109 25.78 8.80 2.86
C SER A 109 25.70 8.07 1.52
N VAL A 110 24.53 7.55 1.15
CA VAL A 110 24.32 6.86 -0.12
C VAL A 110 24.59 7.77 -1.32
N ARG A 111 24.15 9.04 -1.27
CA ARG A 111 24.41 10.04 -2.33
C ARG A 111 25.90 10.43 -2.43
N SER A 112 26.61 10.42 -1.31
CA SER A 112 28.07 10.63 -1.27
C SER A 112 28.82 9.45 -1.88
N ARG A 113 28.38 8.23 -1.56
CA ARG A 113 29.05 6.97 -1.94
C ARG A 113 28.79 6.58 -3.39
N TYR A 114 27.60 6.90 -3.91
CA TYR A 114 27.24 6.74 -5.31
C TYR A 114 26.95 8.10 -5.93
N ARG A 115 28.01 8.85 -6.30
CA ARG A 115 27.85 10.04 -7.15
C ARG A 115 27.32 9.57 -8.50
N ILE A 116 26.02 9.73 -8.71
CA ILE A 116 25.39 9.60 -10.02
C ILE A 116 26.09 10.62 -10.92
N ARG A 117 26.97 10.17 -11.83
CA ARG A 117 27.46 11.01 -12.91
C ARG A 117 26.24 11.34 -13.78
N ARG A 118 25.98 12.63 -13.93
CA ARG A 118 25.12 13.12 -15.02
C ARG A 118 25.87 12.98 -16.33
#